data_AF-A0A536RBE3-F1
#
_entry.id   AF-A0A536RBE3-F1
#
_cell.length_a   1.000
_cell.length_b   1.000
_cell.length_c   1.000
_cell.angle_alpha   90.00
_cell.angle_beta   90.00
_cell.angle_gamma   90.00
#
_symmetry.space_group_name_H-M   'P 1'
#
loop_
_entity.id
_entity.type
_entity.pdbx_description
1 polymer ?
#
loop_
_entity_poly.entity_id
_entity_poly.type
_entity_poly.pdbx_seq_one_letter_code
_entity_poly.pdbx_strand_id
1 'polypeptide(L)'
;MRSRPRSRGSWAAAGSGRLFVVLALVAGACSSAPTASATPTPSSSPVVASSSPAPSSVNGETPVPQQVLAPAPDLPVANLCSAQLTTTADGNASPLLCSSGAVNVQAWRFYASVSASVLGIGLNPTQGQVENAMCDDIAHNHASRPEEANGYKLAATYYGWSFNLDPATVTCS
;
A
#
# COMPACT_ATOMS: atom_id res chain seq x y z
N MET A 1 1.58 -44.25 34.91
CA MET A 1 1.44 -43.50 36.17
C MET A 1 1.37 -42.02 35.84
N ARG A 2 0.32 -41.35 36.34
CA ARG A 2 -0.02 -39.94 36.10
C ARG A 2 0.91 -39.05 36.92
N SER A 3 1.20 -37.84 36.44
CA SER A 3 1.08 -36.59 37.22
C SER A 3 1.28 -35.35 36.35
N ARG A 4 0.24 -34.51 36.27
CA ARG A 4 0.29 -33.10 35.86
C ARG A 4 0.57 -32.25 37.10
N PRO A 5 1.23 -31.10 36.99
CA PRO A 5 0.98 -29.98 37.88
C PRO A 5 0.10 -28.94 37.18
N ARG A 6 -1.11 -28.75 37.72
CA ARG A 6 -1.87 -27.51 37.63
C ARG A 6 -1.18 -26.49 38.54
N SER A 7 -0.88 -25.29 38.04
CA SER A 7 -0.73 -24.12 38.90
C SER A 7 -1.95 -23.21 38.73
N ARG A 8 -2.56 -22.90 39.86
CA ARG A 8 -3.77 -22.11 40.09
C ARG A 8 -3.36 -20.91 40.94
N GLY A 9 -3.92 -19.75 40.63
CA GLY A 9 -4.07 -18.61 41.56
C GLY A 9 -3.19 -17.40 41.20
N SER A 10 -3.61 -16.15 41.37
CA SER A 10 -4.87 -15.63 41.89
C SER A 10 -5.02 -14.13 41.59
N TRP A 11 -6.22 -13.74 41.17
CA TRP A 11 -7.03 -12.56 41.54
C TRP A 11 -6.34 -11.22 41.89
N ALA A 12 -6.69 -10.18 41.13
CA ALA A 12 -6.99 -8.86 41.68
C ALA A 12 -8.18 -8.24 40.92
N ALA A 13 -9.16 -7.79 41.69
CA ALA A 13 -10.40 -7.17 41.25
C ALA A 13 -10.33 -5.66 41.42
N ALA A 14 -10.85 -4.92 40.44
CA ALA A 14 -11.43 -3.58 40.55
C ALA A 14 -12.20 -3.35 39.24
N GLY A 15 -13.45 -2.93 39.15
CA GLY A 15 -14.31 -2.25 40.10
C GLY A 15 -14.97 -1.07 39.38
N SER A 16 -16.25 -1.22 39.04
CA SER A 16 -17.28 -0.18 38.88
C SER A 16 -17.10 0.98 37.90
N GLY A 17 -18.01 1.06 36.93
CA GLY A 17 -18.36 2.30 36.21
C GLY A 17 -19.47 2.08 35.19
N ARG A 18 -20.73 2.19 35.65
CA ARG A 18 -21.95 2.09 34.84
C ARG A 18 -22.25 3.39 34.08
N LEU A 19 -23.01 3.26 32.98
CA LEU A 19 -23.83 4.28 32.29
C LEU A 19 -23.02 5.42 31.61
N PHE A 20 -23.29 5.86 30.37
CA PHE A 20 -24.58 6.12 29.73
C PHE A 20 -24.50 5.88 28.22
N VAL A 21 -25.42 5.08 27.69
CA VAL A 21 -25.82 5.10 26.27
C VAL A 21 -27.21 5.72 26.24
N VAL A 22 -27.31 6.98 25.83
CA VAL A 22 -28.53 7.55 25.23
C VAL A 22 -28.09 8.70 24.32
N LEU A 23 -28.06 8.48 23.00
CA LEU A 23 -28.14 9.57 22.04
C LEU A 23 -29.41 9.35 21.21
N ALA A 24 -30.51 9.91 21.71
CA ALA A 24 -31.71 10.12 20.94
C ALA A 24 -31.59 11.48 20.28
N LEU A 25 -31.68 11.55 18.95
CA LEU A 25 -31.96 12.82 18.28
C LEU A 25 -33.09 12.64 17.26
N VAL A 26 -34.09 13.45 17.54
CA VAL A 26 -35.47 13.46 17.08
C VAL A 26 -35.60 13.81 15.59
N ALA A 27 -36.65 13.26 14.99
CA ALA A 27 -37.14 13.47 13.65
C ALA A 27 -37.28 14.94 13.22
N GLY A 28 -37.09 15.18 11.92
CA GLY A 28 -37.49 16.41 11.24
C GLY A 28 -37.83 16.10 9.78
N ALA A 29 -39.07 15.66 9.54
CA ALA A 29 -39.67 15.71 8.21
C ALA A 29 -40.23 17.12 8.00
N CYS A 30 -39.84 17.79 6.91
CA CYS A 30 -40.64 18.86 6.32
C CYS A 30 -40.30 19.01 4.83
N SER A 31 -41.32 18.82 3.99
CA SER A 31 -41.35 19.12 2.56
C SER A 31 -41.19 20.62 2.31
N SER A 32 -40.60 21.00 1.16
CA SER A 32 -41.18 21.91 0.14
C SER A 32 -40.09 22.39 -0.83
N ALA A 33 -40.31 22.16 -2.13
CA ALA A 33 -39.58 22.82 -3.20
C ALA A 33 -40.05 24.27 -3.36
N PRO A 34 -39.16 25.17 -3.79
CA PRO A 34 -39.55 26.11 -4.84
C PRO A 34 -38.55 26.15 -6.00
N THR A 35 -39.13 26.14 -7.20
CA THR A 35 -38.54 26.55 -8.48
C THR A 35 -38.01 27.99 -8.40
N ALA A 36 -36.77 28.23 -8.84
CA ALA A 36 -36.36 29.52 -9.37
C ALA A 36 -35.26 29.33 -10.43
N SER A 37 -35.60 29.70 -11.67
CA SER A 37 -34.67 29.89 -12.77
C SER A 37 -33.63 30.97 -12.43
N ALA A 38 -32.36 30.65 -12.67
CA ALA A 38 -31.38 31.65 -13.08
C ALA A 38 -30.35 30.95 -13.97
N THR A 39 -30.35 31.31 -15.25
CA THR A 39 -29.30 30.94 -16.22
C THR A 39 -28.03 31.72 -15.86
N PRO A 40 -26.92 31.07 -15.48
CA PRO A 40 -25.63 31.75 -15.51
C PRO A 40 -25.08 31.67 -16.94
N THR A 41 -24.92 32.82 -17.58
CA THR A 41 -24.12 32.99 -18.79
C THR A 41 -22.65 32.82 -18.39
N PRO A 42 -21.90 31.79 -18.85
CA PRO A 42 -20.46 31.79 -18.64
C PRO A 42 -19.83 32.82 -19.59
N SER A 43 -19.30 33.89 -19.00
CA SER A 43 -18.42 34.84 -19.66
C SER A 43 -17.12 34.13 -20.05
N SER A 44 -16.88 33.99 -21.35
CA SER A 44 -15.70 33.35 -21.93
C SER A 44 -14.44 34.18 -21.64
N SER A 45 -13.75 33.88 -20.54
CA SER A 45 -12.37 34.34 -20.35
C SER A 45 -11.44 33.37 -21.09
N PRO A 46 -10.58 33.82 -22.01
CA PRO A 46 -9.56 32.96 -22.61
C PRO A 46 -8.52 32.63 -21.55
N VAL A 47 -8.65 31.47 -20.91
CA VAL A 47 -7.57 30.88 -20.12
C VAL A 47 -6.48 30.44 -21.09
N VAL A 48 -5.35 31.14 -21.02
CA VAL A 48 -4.14 30.81 -21.76
C VAL A 48 -3.74 29.39 -21.36
N ALA A 49 -3.86 28.44 -22.29
CA ALA A 49 -3.41 27.08 -22.08
C ALA A 49 -1.91 27.10 -21.86
N SER A 50 -1.50 26.92 -20.61
CA SER A 50 -0.10 26.66 -20.27
C SER A 50 0.20 25.24 -20.72
N SER A 51 0.74 25.11 -21.92
CA SER A 51 1.14 23.85 -22.55
C SER A 51 2.27 23.21 -21.75
N SER A 52 1.92 22.49 -20.68
CA SER A 52 2.88 21.60 -20.01
C SER A 52 3.18 20.46 -20.99
N PRO A 53 4.44 20.22 -21.39
CA PRO A 53 4.76 19.13 -22.30
C PRO A 53 4.32 17.82 -21.65
N ALA A 54 3.43 17.08 -22.33
CA ALA A 54 3.05 15.75 -21.89
C ALA A 54 4.31 14.86 -21.87
N PRO A 55 4.57 14.11 -20.78
CA PRO A 55 5.68 13.18 -20.77
C PRO A 55 5.50 12.20 -21.92
N SER A 56 6.45 12.21 -22.86
CA SER A 56 6.40 11.35 -24.03
C SER A 56 6.60 9.91 -23.59
N SER A 57 5.69 9.03 -23.98
CA SER A 57 5.83 7.60 -23.72
C SER A 57 6.94 7.06 -24.62
N VAL A 58 7.93 6.40 -24.01
CA VAL A 58 9.00 5.68 -24.72
C VAL A 58 8.73 4.20 -24.51
N ASN A 59 8.65 3.41 -25.58
CA ASN A 59 8.39 1.97 -25.54
C ASN A 59 7.09 1.56 -24.79
N GLY A 60 6.07 2.44 -24.76
CA GLY A 60 4.82 2.16 -24.04
C GLY A 60 4.87 2.44 -22.53
N GLU A 61 5.95 3.07 -22.06
CA GLU A 61 6.17 3.42 -20.67
C GLU A 61 6.22 4.95 -20.53
N THR A 62 5.67 5.49 -19.45
CA THR A 62 5.63 6.94 -19.21
C THR A 62 6.42 7.25 -17.94
N PRO A 63 7.42 8.16 -17.99
CA PRO A 63 8.12 8.61 -16.79
C PRO A 63 7.15 9.22 -15.77
N VAL A 64 7.36 8.90 -14.50
CA VAL A 64 6.53 9.41 -13.39
C VAL A 64 7.44 10.26 -12.49
N PRO A 65 7.03 11.47 -12.09
CA PRO A 65 7.76 12.27 -11.11
C PRO A 65 7.98 11.48 -9.81
N GLN A 66 9.12 11.69 -9.15
CA GLN A 66 9.37 11.06 -7.86
C GLN A 66 8.28 11.44 -6.86
N GLN A 67 7.73 10.43 -6.19
CA GLN A 67 6.70 10.57 -5.19
C GLN A 67 6.76 9.38 -4.23
N VAL A 68 6.32 9.60 -2.99
CA VAL A 68 6.15 8.52 -2.01
C VAL A 68 5.01 7.62 -2.49
N LEU A 69 5.26 6.31 -2.55
CA LEU A 69 4.25 5.33 -2.93
C LEU A 69 3.84 4.55 -1.70
N ALA A 70 2.62 4.75 -1.20
CA ALA A 70 2.12 3.96 -0.07
C ALA A 70 2.28 2.45 -0.33
N PRO A 71 2.72 1.65 0.67
CA PRO A 71 2.92 1.99 2.07
C PRO A 71 4.29 2.58 2.43
N ALA A 72 5.12 2.96 1.45
CA ALA A 72 6.45 3.52 1.71
C ALA A 72 6.39 4.74 2.65
N PRO A 73 7.30 4.82 3.64
CA PRO A 73 7.46 6.03 4.44
C PRO A 73 8.37 7.07 3.78
N ASP A 74 9.23 6.66 2.85
CA ASP A 74 10.30 7.47 2.27
C ASP A 74 10.11 7.72 0.76
N LEU A 75 10.80 8.75 0.23
CA LEU A 75 10.92 8.96 -1.21
C LEU A 75 11.76 7.87 -1.87
N PRO A 76 11.51 7.55 -3.16
CA PRO A 76 12.30 6.55 -3.86
C PRO A 76 13.72 7.06 -4.14
N VAL A 77 14.69 6.15 -4.04
CA VAL A 77 16.04 6.34 -4.59
C VAL A 77 16.03 6.13 -6.11
N ALA A 78 15.19 5.21 -6.59
CA ALA A 78 15.03 4.93 -8.01
C ALA A 78 14.11 5.93 -8.73
N ASN A 79 14.22 5.97 -10.06
CA ASN A 79 13.23 6.63 -10.91
C ASN A 79 11.92 5.83 -10.92
N LEU A 80 10.81 6.53 -11.17
CA LEU A 80 9.49 5.94 -11.31
C LEU A 80 9.00 6.01 -12.75
N CYS A 81 8.19 5.04 -13.13
CA CYS A 81 7.53 4.98 -14.43
C CYS A 81 6.14 4.35 -14.29
N SER A 82 5.31 4.49 -15.32
CA SER A 82 4.05 3.77 -15.45
C SER A 82 4.07 2.93 -16.72
N ALA A 83 3.79 1.64 -16.57
CA ALA A 83 3.63 0.69 -17.67
C ALA A 83 2.44 -0.24 -17.37
N GLN A 84 1.79 -0.73 -18.43
CA GLN A 84 0.65 -1.65 -18.29
C GLN A 84 1.07 -2.97 -17.64
N LEU A 85 0.29 -3.43 -16.67
CA LEU A 85 0.50 -4.73 -16.04
C LEU A 85 -0.20 -5.86 -16.78
N THR A 86 0.43 -7.02 -16.75
CA THR A 86 -0.14 -8.33 -17.06
C THR A 86 -0.09 -9.18 -15.80
N THR A 87 -1.25 -9.68 -15.37
CA THR A 87 -1.37 -10.61 -14.24
C THR A 87 -1.33 -12.05 -14.74
N THR A 88 -0.63 -12.93 -14.04
CA THR A 88 -0.55 -14.37 -14.34
C THR A 88 -1.60 -15.14 -13.54
N ALA A 89 -1.82 -16.40 -13.91
CA ALA A 89 -2.75 -17.29 -13.19
C ALA A 89 -2.34 -17.53 -11.72
N ASP A 90 -1.04 -17.38 -11.42
CA ASP A 90 -0.48 -17.58 -10.09
C ASP A 90 -0.56 -16.33 -9.20
N GLY A 91 -1.36 -15.32 -9.58
CA GLY A 91 -1.55 -14.09 -8.80
C GLY A 91 -0.45 -13.04 -8.96
N ASN A 92 0.57 -13.27 -9.79
CA ASN A 92 1.67 -12.32 -9.96
C ASN A 92 1.37 -11.27 -11.03
N ALA A 93 1.87 -10.05 -10.85
CA ALA A 93 1.83 -8.99 -11.86
C ALA A 93 3.22 -8.66 -12.42
N SER A 94 3.28 -8.39 -13.72
CA SER A 94 4.50 -8.00 -14.44
C SER A 94 4.20 -6.93 -15.51
N PRO A 95 5.16 -6.07 -15.90
CA PRO A 95 6.52 -5.99 -15.40
C PRO A 95 6.65 -5.20 -14.09
N LEU A 96 7.57 -5.62 -13.22
CA LEU A 96 7.87 -4.92 -11.95
C LEU A 96 8.64 -3.62 -12.19
N LEU A 97 9.57 -3.66 -13.12
CA LEU A 97 10.41 -2.55 -13.52
C LEU A 97 10.15 -2.25 -14.99
N CYS A 98 10.18 -0.98 -15.35
CA CYS A 98 10.18 -0.59 -16.75
C CYS A 98 11.47 -0.99 -17.46
N SER A 99 11.47 -0.94 -18.78
CA SER A 99 12.63 -1.22 -19.63
C SER A 99 13.85 -0.33 -19.29
N SER A 100 13.60 0.86 -18.75
CA SER A 100 14.60 1.79 -18.24
C SER A 100 15.23 1.39 -16.89
N GLY A 101 14.70 0.37 -16.22
CA GLY A 101 15.04 -0.01 -14.84
C GLY A 101 14.29 0.77 -13.76
N ALA A 102 13.46 1.75 -14.14
CA ALA A 102 12.60 2.48 -13.20
C ALA A 102 11.53 1.58 -12.57
N VAL A 103 11.11 1.88 -11.34
CA VAL A 103 10.03 1.14 -10.66
C VAL A 103 8.69 1.42 -11.34
N ASN A 104 7.98 0.37 -11.75
CA ASN A 104 6.64 0.53 -12.30
C ASN A 104 5.65 0.80 -11.17
N VAL A 105 5.10 2.01 -11.12
CA VAL A 105 4.14 2.43 -10.08
C VAL A 105 2.87 1.58 -10.06
N GLN A 106 2.49 0.99 -11.20
CA GLN A 106 1.35 0.07 -11.23
C GLN A 106 1.69 -1.25 -10.52
N ALA A 107 2.90 -1.77 -10.73
CA ALA A 107 3.38 -2.97 -10.03
C ALA A 107 3.46 -2.72 -8.53
N TRP A 108 4.01 -1.56 -8.12
CA TRP A 108 4.05 -1.17 -6.71
C TRP A 108 2.66 -1.22 -6.07
N ARG A 109 1.66 -0.60 -6.70
CA ARG A 109 0.27 -0.58 -6.20
C ARG A 109 -0.36 -1.97 -6.15
N PHE A 110 -0.02 -2.85 -7.09
CA PHE A 110 -0.48 -4.23 -7.09
C PHE A 110 0.07 -5.00 -5.88
N TYR A 111 1.38 -4.92 -5.63
CA TYR A 111 1.99 -5.65 -4.52
C TYR A 111 1.77 -4.96 -3.17
N ALA A 112 1.39 -3.69 -3.12
CA ALA A 112 1.07 -2.97 -1.88
C ALA A 112 -0.07 -3.60 -1.07
N SER A 113 -0.92 -4.44 -1.68
CA SER A 113 -1.98 -5.15 -0.95
C SER A 113 -1.57 -6.53 -0.43
N VAL A 114 -0.46 -7.10 -0.90
CA VAL A 114 -0.01 -8.46 -0.54
C VAL A 114 1.32 -8.46 0.20
N SER A 115 2.27 -7.61 -0.19
CA SER A 115 3.61 -7.46 0.40
C SER A 115 3.76 -6.10 1.09
N ALA A 116 2.73 -5.71 1.85
CA ALA A 116 2.62 -4.37 2.41
C ALA A 116 3.72 -4.09 3.44
N SER A 117 4.07 -5.09 4.25
CA SER A 117 5.08 -4.96 5.30
C SER A 117 6.46 -4.73 4.69
N VAL A 118 6.86 -5.49 3.65
CA VAL A 118 8.15 -5.27 2.97
C VAL A 118 8.20 -3.94 2.22
N LEU A 119 7.13 -3.56 1.52
CA LEU A 119 7.07 -2.29 0.81
C LEU A 119 7.06 -1.08 1.76
N GLY A 120 6.59 -1.27 3.01
CA GLY A 120 6.46 -0.23 4.02
C GLY A 120 7.67 -0.07 4.96
N ILE A 121 8.72 -0.87 4.78
CA ILE A 121 9.88 -0.86 5.69
C ILE A 121 10.67 0.47 5.66
N GLY A 122 10.88 1.06 4.48
CA GLY A 122 11.68 2.28 4.30
C GLY A 122 13.14 2.08 3.88
N LEU A 123 13.92 3.16 3.87
CA LEU A 123 15.23 3.22 3.22
C LEU A 123 16.32 2.33 3.84
N ASN A 124 16.38 2.21 5.16
CA ASN A 124 17.55 1.65 5.86
C ASN A 124 17.22 0.49 6.82
N PRO A 125 16.61 -0.61 6.35
CA PRO A 125 16.43 -1.78 7.19
C PRO A 125 17.70 -2.63 7.28
N THR A 126 17.71 -3.46 8.32
CA THR A 126 18.57 -4.63 8.41
C THR A 126 17.96 -5.80 7.62
N GLN A 127 18.80 -6.75 7.20
CA GLN A 127 18.32 -7.96 6.52
C GLN A 127 17.25 -8.70 7.34
N GLY A 128 17.46 -8.86 8.66
CA GLY A 128 16.48 -9.52 9.53
C GLY A 128 15.13 -8.78 9.65
N GLN A 129 15.11 -7.44 9.51
CA GLN A 129 13.84 -6.71 9.44
C GLN A 129 13.08 -7.01 8.16
N VAL A 130 13.78 -7.13 7.04
CA VAL A 130 13.18 -7.51 5.75
C VAL A 130 12.66 -8.95 5.81
N GLU A 131 13.44 -9.89 6.34
CA GLU A 131 12.99 -11.28 6.55
C GLU A 131 11.73 -11.36 7.41
N ASN A 132 11.70 -10.62 8.53
CA ASN A 132 10.54 -10.58 9.41
C ASN A 132 9.31 -9.98 8.71
N ALA A 133 9.47 -8.93 7.90
CA ALA A 133 8.36 -8.35 7.16
C ALA A 133 7.84 -9.28 6.06
N MET A 134 8.73 -9.99 5.35
CA MET A 134 8.30 -11.01 4.39
C MET A 134 7.47 -12.09 5.08
N CYS A 135 7.92 -12.52 6.26
CA CYS A 135 7.19 -13.52 7.04
C CYS A 135 5.86 -13.00 7.59
N ASP A 136 5.78 -11.72 7.95
CA ASP A 136 4.55 -11.05 8.33
C ASP A 136 3.55 -11.00 7.15
N ASP A 137 4.01 -10.65 5.95
CA ASP A 137 3.21 -10.62 4.73
C ASP A 137 2.68 -12.02 4.36
N ILE A 138 3.50 -13.07 4.49
CA ILE A 138 3.08 -14.47 4.29
C ILE A 138 2.04 -14.91 5.33
N ALA A 139 2.22 -14.53 6.59
CA ALA A 139 1.36 -14.96 7.70
C ALA A 139 0.02 -14.23 7.74
N HIS A 140 0.02 -12.92 7.49
CA HIS A 140 -1.13 -12.03 7.73
C HIS A 140 -1.75 -11.48 6.44
N ASN A 141 -0.97 -11.25 5.39
CA ASN A 141 -1.44 -10.71 4.11
C ASN A 141 -1.63 -11.78 3.03
N HIS A 142 -1.42 -13.06 3.40
CA HIS A 142 -1.57 -14.22 2.53
C HIS A 142 -0.70 -14.18 1.27
N ALA A 143 0.43 -13.46 1.32
CA ALA A 143 1.38 -13.45 0.21
C ALA A 143 1.94 -14.86 -0.02
N SER A 144 1.93 -15.31 -1.27
CA SER A 144 2.72 -16.45 -1.69
C SER A 144 4.20 -16.07 -1.77
N ARG A 145 5.10 -17.06 -1.66
CA ARG A 145 6.55 -16.82 -1.78
C ARG A 145 6.96 -16.12 -3.08
N PRO A 146 6.39 -16.44 -4.26
CA PRO A 146 6.69 -15.71 -5.49
C PRO A 146 6.20 -14.25 -5.47
N GLU A 147 5.03 -13.98 -4.88
CA GLU A 147 4.53 -12.60 -4.75
C GLU A 147 5.45 -11.79 -3.84
N GLU A 148 5.91 -12.40 -2.75
CA GLU A 148 6.83 -11.77 -1.81
C GLU A 148 8.22 -11.51 -2.41
N ALA A 149 8.71 -12.42 -3.26
CA ALA A 149 9.93 -12.19 -4.03
C ALA A 149 9.80 -10.98 -4.97
N ASN A 150 8.62 -10.78 -5.56
CA ASN A 150 8.33 -9.64 -6.42
C ASN A 150 8.17 -8.34 -5.61
N GLY A 151 7.51 -8.39 -4.45
CA GLY A 151 7.42 -7.30 -3.48
C GLY A 151 8.80 -6.85 -2.99
N TYR A 152 9.66 -7.79 -2.61
CA TYR A 152 11.05 -7.53 -2.25
C TYR A 152 11.83 -6.87 -3.38
N LYS A 153 11.73 -7.39 -4.62
CA LYS A 153 12.44 -6.81 -5.76
C LYS A 153 12.02 -5.36 -6.03
N LEU A 154 10.73 -5.06 -5.86
CA LEU A 154 10.21 -3.69 -5.93
C LEU A 154 10.78 -2.82 -4.82
N ALA A 155 10.70 -3.26 -3.56
CA ALA A 155 11.22 -2.53 -2.40
C ALA A 155 12.73 -2.27 -2.51
N ALA A 156 13.51 -3.31 -2.83
CA ALA A 156 14.94 -3.21 -2.98
C ALA A 156 15.35 -2.23 -4.08
N THR A 157 14.62 -2.21 -5.20
CA THR A 157 14.87 -1.23 -6.27
C THR A 157 14.45 0.18 -5.83
N TYR A 158 13.27 0.32 -5.22
CA TYR A 158 12.72 1.60 -4.79
C TYR A 158 13.61 2.29 -3.76
N TYR A 159 14.07 1.56 -2.76
CA TYR A 159 14.90 2.06 -1.67
C TYR A 159 16.40 1.95 -1.91
N GLY A 160 16.84 1.28 -2.99
CA GLY A 160 18.26 1.08 -3.30
C GLY A 160 18.96 0.13 -2.35
N TRP A 161 18.24 -0.87 -1.81
CA TRP A 161 18.81 -1.88 -0.92
C TRP A 161 19.82 -2.78 -1.66
N SER A 162 20.87 -3.19 -0.96
CA SER A 162 21.97 -3.99 -1.54
C SER A 162 22.27 -5.29 -0.78
N PHE A 163 21.39 -5.74 0.11
CA PHE A 163 21.58 -7.02 0.81
C PHE A 163 21.37 -8.21 -0.14
N ASN A 164 22.17 -9.25 0.05
CA ASN A 164 22.10 -10.47 -0.74
C ASN A 164 21.13 -11.46 -0.07
N LEU A 165 19.85 -11.11 -0.08
CA LEU A 165 18.77 -11.95 0.45
C LEU A 165 18.10 -12.69 -0.71
N ASP A 166 17.95 -14.01 -0.57
CA ASP A 166 17.17 -14.84 -1.49
C ASP A 166 15.77 -15.08 -0.89
N PRO A 167 14.72 -14.43 -1.42
CA PRO A 167 13.35 -14.56 -0.90
C PRO A 167 12.83 -16.00 -0.93
N ALA A 168 13.37 -16.86 -1.82
CA ALA A 168 12.97 -18.26 -1.89
C ALA A 168 13.42 -19.06 -0.67
N THR A 169 14.48 -18.62 0.03
CA THR A 169 15.10 -19.33 1.16
C THR A 169 14.67 -18.80 2.53
N VAL A 170 13.94 -17.68 2.57
CA VAL A 170 13.47 -17.09 3.83
C VAL A 170 12.59 -18.10 4.57
N THR A 171 12.97 -18.41 5.80
CA THR A 171 12.29 -19.40 6.63
C THR A 171 11.48 -18.67 7.70
N CYS A 172 10.15 -18.76 7.61
CA CYS A 172 9.24 -18.18 8.58
C CYS A 172 8.96 -19.23 9.65
N SER A 173 9.56 -19.05 10.82
CA SER A 173 9.50 -19.97 11.96
C SER A 173 8.71 -19.41 13.12
#